data_AF-A0A9E3LFV1-F1
#
_entry.id   AF-A0A9E3LFV1-F1
#
_cell.length_a   1.000
_cell.length_b   1.000
_cell.length_c   1.000
_cell.angle_alpha   90.00
_cell.angle_beta   90.00
_cell.angle_gamma   90.00
#
_symmetry.space_group_name_H-M   'P 1'
#
loop_
_entity.id
_entity.type
_entity.pdbx_description
1 polymer ?
#
loop_
_entity_poly.entity_id
_entity_poly.type
_entity_poly.pdbx_seq_one_letter_code
_entity_poly.pdbx_strand_id
1 'polypeptide(L)'
;MSMPLEHRLQILLDAERHRRITSLARERGVSVAAVVREAIDRGLASPGDRRKSAGRRLLDAPDMPVPEPRELKKELEELRARRG
;
A
#
# COMPACT_ATOMS: atom_id res chain seq x y z
N MET A 1 10.97 -1.54 -14.33
CA MET A 1 10.88 -0.65 -15.51
C MET A 1 9.51 0.02 -15.51
N SER A 2 9.43 1.35 -15.41
CA SER A 2 8.15 2.07 -15.51
C SER A 2 7.72 2.11 -16.97
N MET A 3 6.53 1.60 -17.29
CA MET A 3 5.96 1.73 -18.63
C MET A 3 5.58 3.20 -18.91
N PRO A 4 5.66 3.67 -20.17
CA PRO A 4 5.31 5.03 -20.53
C PRO A 4 3.81 5.30 -20.30
N LEU A 5 3.47 6.53 -19.89
CA LEU A 5 2.08 6.97 -19.73
C LEU A 5 1.56 7.47 -21.08
N GLU A 6 0.66 6.73 -21.70
CA GLU A 6 0.20 6.99 -23.07
C GLU A 6 -1.15 7.73 -23.14
N HIS A 7 -1.99 7.58 -22.12
CA HIS A 7 -3.36 8.09 -22.12
C HIS A 7 -3.56 9.15 -21.03
N ARG A 8 -4.04 10.36 -21.42
CA ARG A 8 -4.39 11.44 -20.50
C ARG A 8 -5.90 11.44 -20.24
N LEU A 9 -6.27 11.39 -18.96
CA LEU A 9 -7.66 11.39 -18.51
C LEU A 9 -7.93 12.61 -17.63
N GLN A 10 -9.04 13.32 -17.90
CA GLN A 10 -9.53 14.43 -17.07
C GLN A 10 -10.88 14.04 -16.48
N ILE A 11 -10.97 14.02 -15.15
CA ILE A 11 -12.18 13.66 -14.40
C ILE A 11 -12.49 14.79 -13.42
N LEU A 12 -13.76 15.15 -13.32
CA LEU A 12 -14.23 16.07 -12.29
C LEU A 12 -14.49 15.32 -10.99
N LEU A 13 -13.92 15.82 -9.90
CA LEU A 13 -14.14 15.31 -8.54
C LEU A 13 -14.93 16.34 -7.74
N ASP A 14 -15.80 15.85 -6.85
CA ASP A 14 -16.37 16.71 -5.82
C ASP A 14 -15.27 17.18 -4.85
N ALA A 15 -15.60 18.21 -4.06
CA ALA A 15 -14.66 18.85 -3.14
C ALA A 15 -14.13 17.88 -2.07
N GLU A 16 -14.94 16.92 -1.63
CA GLU A 16 -14.56 15.96 -0.59
C GLU A 16 -13.51 14.97 -1.12
N ARG A 17 -13.77 14.36 -2.28
CA ARG A 17 -12.84 13.45 -2.95
C ARG A 17 -11.54 14.14 -3.32
N HIS A 18 -11.62 15.37 -3.81
CA HIS A 18 -10.44 16.17 -4.12
C HIS A 18 -9.58 16.44 -2.87
N ARG A 19 -10.20 16.81 -1.75
CA ARG A 19 -9.49 16.99 -0.47
C ARG A 19 -8.83 15.69 -0.01
N ARG A 20 -9.58 14.59 0.03
CA ARG A 20 -9.07 13.27 0.46
C ARG A 20 -7.84 12.84 -0.33
N ILE A 21 -7.89 12.93 -1.66
CA ILE A 21 -6.77 12.47 -2.50
C ILE A 21 -5.55 13.38 -2.38
N THR A 22 -5.78 14.68 -2.21
CA THR A 22 -4.69 15.67 -2.04
C THR A 22 -4.01 15.51 -0.69
N SER A 23 -4.77 15.30 0.39
CA SER A 23 -4.21 15.03 1.72
C SER A 23 -3.38 13.76 1.71
N LEU A 24 -3.91 12.67 1.14
CA LEU A 24 -3.20 11.39 1.06
C LEU A 24 -1.90 11.49 0.25
N ALA A 25 -1.92 12.23 -0.85
CA ALA A 25 -0.73 12.48 -1.67
C ALA A 25 0.34 13.26 -0.88
N ARG A 26 -0.07 14.30 -0.14
CA ARG A 26 0.82 15.09 0.72
C ARG A 26 1.41 14.26 1.86
N GLU A 27 0.58 13.51 2.58
CA GLU A 27 1.01 12.64 3.67
C GLU A 27 2.05 11.61 3.22
N ARG A 28 1.92 11.10 1.99
CA ARG A 28 2.83 10.09 1.42
C ARG A 28 4.03 10.69 0.66
N GLY A 29 4.06 12.02 0.45
CA GLY A 29 5.11 12.68 -0.34
C GLY A 29 5.10 12.27 -1.82
N VAL A 30 3.95 11.91 -2.39
CA VAL A 30 3.82 11.44 -3.78
C VAL A 30 2.82 12.31 -4.56
N SER A 31 2.83 12.20 -5.89
CA SER A 31 1.85 12.92 -6.72
C SER A 31 0.44 12.37 -6.56
N VAL A 32 -0.57 13.23 -6.72
CA VAL A 32 -1.98 12.81 -6.81
C VAL A 32 -2.17 11.74 -7.88
N ALA A 33 -1.48 11.87 -9.02
CA ALA A 33 -1.53 10.88 -10.09
C ALA A 33 -1.00 9.50 -9.65
N ALA A 34 0.01 9.43 -8.77
CA ALA A 34 0.48 8.17 -8.20
C ALA A 34 -0.57 7.52 -7.30
N VAL A 35 -1.25 8.33 -6.47
CA VAL A 35 -2.35 7.85 -5.62
C VAL A 35 -3.51 7.32 -6.46
N VAL A 36 -3.90 8.03 -7.53
CA VAL A 36 -4.96 7.59 -8.46
C VAL A 36 -4.59 6.26 -9.10
N ARG A 37 -3.37 6.12 -9.63
CA ARG A 37 -2.92 4.85 -10.24
C ARG A 37 -2.96 3.69 -9.25
N GLU A 38 -2.43 3.87 -8.04
CA GLU A 38 -2.45 2.83 -6.99
C GLU A 38 -3.89 2.47 -6.56
N ALA A 39 -4.82 3.43 -6.58
CA ALA A 39 -6.22 3.19 -6.30
C ALA A 39 -6.91 2.42 -7.44
N ILE A 40 -6.59 2.73 -8.70
CA ILE A 40 -7.06 1.99 -9.88
C ILE A 40 -6.55 0.55 -9.82
N ASP A 41 -5.24 0.35 -9.62
CA ASP A 41 -4.64 -0.99 -9.53
C ASP A 41 -5.32 -1.84 -8.44
N ARG A 42 -5.62 -1.23 -7.28
CA ARG A 42 -6.31 -1.92 -6.19
C ARG A 42 -7.80 -2.16 -6.45
N GLY A 43 -8.48 -1.20 -7.07
CA GLY A 43 -9.92 -1.23 -7.32
C GLY A 43 -10.31 -2.15 -8.48
N LEU A 44 -9.44 -2.26 -9.49
CA LEU A 44 -9.64 -3.12 -10.66
C LEU A 44 -9.00 -4.51 -10.49
N ALA A 45 -8.14 -4.72 -9.49
CA ALA A 45 -7.60 -6.03 -9.20
C ALA A 45 -8.72 -7.01 -8.84
N SER A 46 -8.84 -8.07 -9.65
CA SER A 46 -9.69 -9.21 -9.32
C SER A 46 -9.25 -9.80 -7.96
N PRO A 47 -10.10 -10.56 -7.26
CA PRO A 47 -9.69 -11.23 -6.02
C PRO A 47 -8.41 -12.07 -6.18
N GLY A 48 -8.17 -12.63 -7.38
CA GLY A 48 -6.92 -13.33 -7.72
C GLY A 48 -5.72 -12.39 -7.80
N ASP A 49 -5.87 -11.23 -8.43
CA ASP A 49 -4.80 -10.24 -8.60
C ASP A 49 -4.45 -9.52 -7.30
N ARG A 50 -5.43 -9.35 -6.38
CA ARG A 50 -5.16 -8.85 -5.03
C ARG A 50 -4.27 -9.81 -4.23
N ARG A 51 -4.54 -11.12 -4.29
CA ARG A 51 -3.69 -12.13 -3.65
C ARG A 51 -2.29 -12.17 -4.29
N LYS A 52 -2.22 -12.12 -5.62
CA LYS A 52 -0.95 -12.14 -6.36
C LYS A 52 -0.08 -10.90 -6.04
N SER A 53 -0.67 -9.71 -6.02
CA SER A 53 0.05 -8.46 -5.71
C SER A 53 0.45 -8.35 -4.23
N ALA A 54 -0.36 -8.90 -3.30
CA ALA A 54 0.03 -9.00 -1.90
C ALA A 54 1.22 -9.96 -1.72
N GLY A 55 1.16 -11.14 -2.38
CA GLY A 55 2.28 -12.09 -2.38
C GLY A 55 3.54 -11.50 -3.00
N ARG A 56 3.42 -10.75 -4.09
CA ARG A 56 4.57 -10.12 -4.75
C ARG A 56 5.26 -9.08 -3.85
N ARG A 57 4.48 -8.26 -3.14
CA ARG A 57 5.02 -7.30 -2.16
C ARG A 57 5.77 -7.97 -1.02
N LEU A 58 5.32 -9.14 -0.58
CA LEU A 58 6.00 -9.93 0.44
C LEU A 58 7.33 -10.50 -0.08
N LEU A 59 7.32 -11.02 -1.31
CA LEU A 59 8.51 -11.62 -1.94
C LEU A 59 9.56 -10.58 -2.38
N ASP A 60 9.12 -9.39 -2.75
CA ASP A 60 10.01 -8.29 -3.14
C ASP A 60 10.54 -7.51 -1.91
N ALA A 61 10.08 -7.82 -0.69
CA ALA A 61 10.58 -7.19 0.52
C ALA A 61 12.01 -7.69 0.82
N PRO A 62 12.91 -6.82 1.29
CA PRO A 62 14.24 -7.24 1.70
C PRO A 62 14.15 -8.23 2.87
N ASP A 63 15.05 -9.20 2.89
CA ASP A 63 15.20 -10.09 4.03
C ASP A 63 15.46 -9.28 5.30
N MET A 64 14.76 -9.64 6.37
CA MET A 64 14.92 -9.04 7.67
C MET A 64 15.46 -10.08 8.66
N PRO A 65 16.33 -9.67 9.60
CA PRO A 65 16.74 -10.55 10.68
C PRO A 65 15.50 -10.89 11.52
N VAL A 66 15.18 -12.19 11.61
CA VAL A 66 14.09 -12.71 12.43
C VAL A 66 14.71 -13.57 13.53
N PRO A 67 14.39 -13.31 14.81
CA PRO A 67 14.90 -14.12 15.93
C PRO A 67 14.28 -15.52 15.93
N GLU A 68 14.83 -16.42 16.73
CA GLU A 68 14.34 -17.80 16.82
C GLU A 68 12.84 -17.83 17.20
N PRO A 69 12.05 -18.81 16.72
CA PRO A 69 10.59 -18.80 16.90
C PRO A 69 10.12 -18.64 18.36
N ARG A 70 10.91 -19.14 19.32
CA ARG A 70 10.62 -19.00 20.77
C ARG A 70 10.79 -17.55 21.26
N GLU A 71 11.83 -16.88 20.78
CA GLU A 71 12.15 -15.50 21.14
C GLU A 71 11.15 -14.54 20.49
N LEU A 72 10.82 -14.77 19.21
CA LEU A 72 9.80 -14.00 18.50
C LEU A 72 8.43 -14.12 19.21
N LYS A 73 8.07 -15.33 19.66
CA LYS A 73 6.83 -15.54 20.41
C LYS A 73 6.81 -14.72 21.70
N LYS A 74 7.91 -14.73 22.45
CA LYS A 74 8.05 -13.97 23.70
C LYS A 74 7.91 -12.46 23.45
N GLU A 75 8.59 -11.94 22.43
CA GLU A 75 8.50 -10.53 22.04
C GLU A 75 7.05 -10.13 21.68
N LEU A 76 6.34 -10.97 20.93
CA LEU A 76 4.94 -10.73 20.57
C LEU A 76 4.01 -10.73 21.79
N GLU A 77 4.24 -11.61 22.76
CA GLU A 77 3.50 -11.64 24.02
C GLU A 77 3.72 -10.35 24.84
N GLU A 78 4.97 -9.89 24.94
CA GLU A 78 5.32 -8.63 25.62
C GLU A 78 4.72 -7.39 24.93
N LEU A 79 4.67 -7.36 23.59
CA LEU A 79 4.02 -6.28 22.84
C LEU A 79 2.50 -6.26 23.04
N ARG A 80 1.86 -7.43 23.10
CA ARG A 80 0.42 -7.56 23.32
C ARG A 80 0.02 -7.17 24.74
N ALA A 81 0.81 -7.59 25.73
CA ALA A 81 0.59 -7.24 27.14
C ALA A 81 0.67 -5.72 27.40
N ARG A 82 1.45 -4.97 26.60
CA ARG A 82 1.54 -3.50 26.69
C ARG A 82 0.35 -2.74 26.08
N ARG A 83 -0.50 -3.41 25.31
CA ARG A 83 -1.66 -2.81 24.64
C ARG A 83 -3.00 -3.11 25.33
N GLY A 84 -3.02 -4.05 26.29
CA GLY A 84 -4.16 -4.30 27.17
C GLY A 84 -4.06 -3.45 28.42
#